data_AF-A0A847WHQ3-F1
#
_entry.id   AF-A0A847WHQ3-F1
#
_cell.length_a   1.000
_cell.length_b   1.000
_cell.length_c   1.000
_cell.angle_alpha   90.00
_cell.angle_beta   90.00
_cell.angle_gamma   90.00
#
_symmetry.space_group_name_H-M   'P 1'
#
loop_
_entity.id
_entity.type
_entity.pdbx_description
1 polymer ?
#
loop_
_entity_poly.entity_id
_entity_poly.type
_entity_poly.pdbx_seq_one_letter_code
_entity_poly.pdbx_strand_id
1 'polypeptide(L)'
;MQIVTKCAKRQNEVHLFLCSERKKIVEFIYYIPNGQLIQGRTYEKYTKEDLRSCYLERLQRYQALGYEIKDKKNGKLICFPNHL
;
A
#
# COMPACT_ATOMS: atom_id res chain seq x y z
N MET A 1 -1.30 -12.60 -8.03
CA MET A 1 -2.14 -11.97 -6.98
C MET A 1 -1.72 -10.51 -6.81
N GLN A 2 -2.68 -9.59 -6.91
CA GLN A 2 -2.45 -8.16 -6.71
C GLN A 2 -3.33 -7.68 -5.55
N ILE A 3 -2.72 -6.99 -4.59
CA ILE A 3 -3.44 -6.32 -3.51
C ILE A 3 -3.40 -4.82 -3.81
N VAL A 4 -4.54 -4.17 -3.71
CA VAL A 4 -4.63 -2.71 -3.78
C VAL A 4 -5.14 -2.21 -2.45
N THR A 5 -4.45 -1.24 -1.87
CA THR A 5 -4.88 -0.57 -0.65
C THR A 5 -4.90 0.91 -0.85
N LYS A 6 -6.06 1.49 -0.55
CA LYS A 6 -6.27 2.93 -0.60
C LYS A 6 -6.26 3.49 0.81
N CYS A 7 -5.38 4.45 1.04
CA CYS A 7 -5.32 5.21 2.28
C CYS A 7 -5.69 6.67 1.97
N ALA A 8 -6.49 7.33 2.79
CA ALA A 8 -6.86 8.72 2.59
C ALA A 8 -6.71 9.54 3.86
N LYS A 9 -6.26 10.79 3.72
CA LYS A 9 -6.17 11.77 4.81
C LYS A 9 -6.42 13.16 4.26
N ARG A 10 -7.44 13.85 4.79
CA ARG A 10 -7.80 15.21 4.37
C ARG A 10 -7.94 15.29 2.84
N GLN A 11 -7.03 16.00 2.18
CA GLN A 11 -6.99 16.22 0.73
C GLN A 11 -5.96 15.33 0.02
N ASN A 12 -5.37 14.34 0.68
CA ASN A 12 -4.40 13.43 0.08
C ASN A 12 -4.92 11.99 0.10
N GLU A 13 -4.71 11.27 -0.98
CA GLU A 13 -4.91 9.83 -1.06
C GLU A 13 -3.62 9.13 -1.47
N VAL A 14 -3.49 7.88 -1.03
CA VAL A 14 -2.36 7.02 -1.34
C VAL A 14 -2.90 5.70 -1.84
N HIS A 15 -2.42 5.27 -2.99
CA HIS A 15 -2.68 3.96 -3.55
C HIS A 15 -1.42 3.10 -3.46
N LEU A 16 -1.51 2.02 -2.69
CA LEU A 16 -0.46 1.00 -2.55
C LEU A 16 -0.88 -0.26 -3.30
N PHE A 17 -0.11 -0.61 -4.32
CA PHE A 17 -0.28 -1.79 -5.14
C PHE A 17 0.82 -2.79 -4.81
N LEU A 18 0.48 -3.95 -4.24
CA LEU A 18 1.39 -5.06 -4.04
C LEU A 18 1.16 -6.11 -5.13
N CYS A 19 2.19 -6.40 -5.93
CA CYS A 19 2.18 -7.46 -6.92
C CYS A 19 3.21 -8.54 -6.52
N SER A 20 2.73 -9.65 -5.96
CA SER A 20 3.60 -10.71 -5.42
C SER A 20 4.34 -11.49 -6.51
N GLU A 21 3.74 -11.64 -7.69
CA GLU A 21 4.34 -12.35 -8.84
C GLU A 21 5.52 -11.57 -9.41
N ARG A 22 5.38 -10.24 -9.49
CA ARG A 22 6.44 -9.34 -9.96
C ARG A 22 7.38 -8.90 -8.84
N LYS A 23 7.19 -9.41 -7.62
CA LYS A 23 7.88 -9.02 -6.39
C LYS A 23 8.05 -7.49 -6.25
N LYS A 24 6.96 -6.77 -6.50
CA LYS A 24 6.95 -5.31 -6.66
C LYS A 24 5.84 -4.66 -5.85
N ILE A 25 6.15 -3.52 -5.26
CA ILE A 25 5.17 -2.60 -4.67
C ILE A 25 5.23 -1.30 -5.48
N VAL A 26 4.07 -0.79 -5.86
CA VAL A 26 3.94 0.53 -6.47
C VAL A 26 3.11 1.40 -5.55
N GLU A 27 3.59 2.60 -5.30
CA GLU A 27 2.98 3.59 -4.43
C GLU A 27 2.70 4.85 -5.23
N PHE A 28 1.50 5.36 -5.14
CA PHE A 28 1.11 6.63 -5.71
C PHE A 28 0.43 7.49 -4.67
N ILE A 29 0.79 8.76 -4.61
CA ILE A 29 0.22 9.76 -3.72
C ILE A 29 -0.45 10.82 -4.59
N TYR A 30 -1.73 11.06 -4.35
CA TYR A 30 -2.53 12.03 -5.10
C TYR A 30 -3.09 13.12 -4.18
N TYR A 31 -3.30 14.30 -4.77
CA TYR A 31 -4.09 15.37 -4.20
C TYR A 31 -5.56 15.16 -4.63
N ILE A 32 -6.44 14.86 -3.69
CA ILE A 32 -7.85 14.52 -3.91
C ILE A 32 -8.61 15.63 -4.67
N PRO A 33 -8.50 16.93 -4.30
CA PRO A 33 -9.37 17.96 -4.88
C PRO A 33 -9.30 18.10 -6.41
N ASN A 34 -8.17 17.77 -7.03
CA ASN A 34 -8.00 17.81 -8.48
C ASN A 34 -7.52 16.47 -9.08
N GLY A 35 -7.41 15.41 -8.25
CA GLY A 35 -6.89 14.10 -8.66
C GLY A 35 -5.42 14.10 -9.12
N GLN A 36 -4.65 15.14 -8.82
CA GLN A 36 -3.29 15.28 -9.32
C GLN A 36 -2.34 14.29 -8.63
N LEU A 37 -1.55 13.56 -9.42
CA LEU A 37 -0.46 12.74 -8.88
C LEU A 37 0.64 13.66 -8.33
N ILE A 38 0.86 13.59 -7.02
CA ILE A 38 1.93 14.32 -6.32
C ILE A 38 3.23 13.54 -6.43
N GLN A 39 3.18 12.23 -6.19
CA GLN A 39 4.38 11.40 -6.15
C GLN A 39 4.10 9.94 -6.49
N GLY A 40 4.98 9.33 -7.28
CA GLY A 40 5.03 7.90 -7.52
C GLY A 40 6.34 7.29 -7.00
N ARG A 41 6.26 6.10 -6.38
CA ARG A 41 7.42 5.32 -5.95
C ARG A 41 7.22 3.86 -6.30
N THR A 42 8.33 3.18 -6.54
CA THR A 42 8.36 1.74 -6.82
C THR A 42 9.38 1.09 -5.90
N TYR A 43 9.01 -0.04 -5.33
CA TYR A 43 9.87 -0.85 -4.48
C TYR A 43 9.90 -2.28 -5.02
N GLU A 44 11.08 -2.83 -5.23
CA GLU A 44 11.28 -4.20 -5.70
C GLU A 44 12.07 -4.96 -4.63
N LYS A 45 11.71 -6.23 -4.41
CA LYS A 45 12.35 -7.09 -3.41
C LYS A 45 12.66 -8.45 -4.00
N TYR A 46 13.68 -9.12 -3.45
CA TYR A 46 14.12 -10.43 -3.96
C TYR A 46 13.28 -11.58 -3.42
N THR A 47 12.73 -11.45 -2.21
CA THR A 47 11.90 -12.48 -1.55
C THR A 47 10.46 -11.99 -1.37
N LYS A 48 9.52 -12.92 -1.18
CA LYS A 48 8.11 -12.57 -0.92
C LYS A 48 7.95 -12.03 0.50
N GLU A 49 8.78 -12.48 1.42
CA GLU A 49 8.84 -12.11 2.84
C GLU A 49 9.30 -10.66 3.01
N ASP A 50 10.37 -10.26 2.31
CA ASP A 50 10.84 -8.86 2.31
C ASP A 50 9.82 -7.94 1.65
N LEU A 51 9.18 -8.43 0.58
CA LEU A 51 8.12 -7.68 -0.11
C LEU A 51 6.93 -7.44 0.82
N ARG A 52 6.47 -8.49 1.51
CA ARG A 52 5.42 -8.39 2.52
C ARG A 52 5.79 -7.42 3.63
N SER A 53 6.99 -7.54 4.17
CA SER A 53 7.45 -6.70 5.29
C SER A 53 7.51 -5.23 4.88
N CYS A 54 8.05 -4.95 3.69
CA CYS A 54 8.06 -3.60 3.11
C CYS A 54 6.63 -3.06 2.94
N TYR A 55 5.71 -3.85 2.39
CA TYR A 55 4.33 -3.43 2.21
C TYR A 55 3.63 -3.11 3.55
N LEU A 56 3.83 -3.92 4.58
CA LEU A 56 3.29 -3.68 5.92
C LEU A 56 3.90 -2.42 6.56
N GLU A 57 5.21 -2.20 6.43
CA GLU A 57 5.88 -1.00 6.92
C GLU A 57 5.29 0.27 6.26
N ARG A 58 5.04 0.23 4.93
CA ARG A 58 4.37 1.34 4.24
C ARG A 58 2.97 1.60 4.79
N LEU A 59 2.16 0.55 4.99
CA LEU A 59 0.81 0.69 5.55
C LEU A 59 0.85 1.27 6.96
N GLN A 60 1.72 0.74 7.83
CA GLN A 60 1.90 1.23 9.20
C GLN A 60 2.33 2.69 9.22
N ARG A 61 3.23 3.10 8.32
CA ARG A 61 3.62 4.50 8.17
C ARG A 61 2.42 5.40 7.89
N TYR A 62 1.53 5.02 6.96
CA TYR A 62 0.36 5.84 6.65
C TYR A 62 -0.65 5.86 7.80
N GLN A 63 -0.85 4.73 8.49
CA GLN A 63 -1.67 4.68 9.70
C GLN A 63 -1.10 5.60 10.81
N ALA A 64 0.21 5.56 11.06
CA ALA A 64 0.90 6.42 12.02
C ALA A 64 0.82 7.91 11.63
N LEU A 65 0.80 8.20 10.32
CA LEU A 65 0.55 9.55 9.81
C LEU A 65 -0.94 9.95 9.85
N GLY A 66 -1.84 9.10 10.36
CA GLY A 66 -3.27 9.38 10.49
C GLY A 66 -4.05 9.28 9.18
N TYR A 67 -3.57 8.49 8.21
CA TYR A 67 -4.38 8.10 7.06
C TYR A 67 -5.32 6.97 7.44
N GLU A 68 -6.56 7.09 6.99
CA GLU A 68 -7.56 6.04 7.12
C GLU A 68 -7.48 5.08 5.93
N ILE A 69 -7.53 3.79 6.19
CA ILE A 69 -7.58 2.78 5.13
C ILE A 69 -9.03 2.70 4.64
N LYS A 70 -9.30 3.27 3.46
CA LYS A 70 -10.65 3.39 2.88
C LYS A 70 -11.10 2.11 2.17
N ASP A 71 -10.17 1.41 1.52
CA ASP A 71 -10.52 0.26 0.66
C ASP A 71 -9.40 -0.77 0.65
N LYS A 72 -9.75 -2.02 0.98
CA LYS A 72 -8.92 -3.22 0.78
C LYS A 72 -9.66 -4.15 -0.16
N LYS A 73 -9.69 -3.81 -1.46
CA LYS A 73 -10.25 -4.71 -2.48
C LYS A 73 -9.33 -5.90 -2.67
N ASN A 74 -9.85 -7.08 -2.32
CA ASN A 74 -9.15 -8.33 -2.47
C ASN A 74 -9.06 -8.80 -3.92
N GLY A 75 -7.84 -9.17 -4.31
CA GLY A 75 -7.62 -10.50 -4.87
C GLY A 75 -7.54 -11.60 -3.80
N LYS A 76 -7.20 -11.30 -2.52
CA LYS A 76 -7.39 -12.16 -1.34
C LYS A 76 -6.82 -11.51 -0.08
N LEU A 77 -7.54 -11.66 1.02
CA LEU A 77 -7.22 -11.10 2.33
C LEU A 77 -6.04 -11.93 2.79
N ILE A 78 -4.84 -11.35 2.83
CA ILE A 78 -3.79 -12.01 3.59
C ILE A 78 -4.01 -11.62 5.05
N CYS A 79 -4.85 -12.42 5.72
CA CYS A 79 -4.72 -12.61 7.14
C CYS A 79 -3.34 -13.24 7.34
N PHE A 80 -2.39 -12.39 7.68
CA PHE A 80 -1.14 -12.86 8.21
C PHE A 80 -1.42 -13.35 9.62
N PRO A 81 -1.27 -14.66 9.91
CA PRO A 81 -1.39 -15.12 11.28
C PRO A 81 -0.38 -14.33 12.12
N ASN A 82 -0.89 -13.72 13.18
CA ASN A 82 -0.06 -13.13 14.23
C ASN A 82 0.87 -14.25 14.73
N HIS A 83 2.17 -14.12 14.52
CA HIS A 83 3.13 -14.74 15.42
C HIS A 83 3.37 -13.73 16.54
N LEU A 84 2.55 -13.85 17.58
CA LEU A 84 2.97 -13.57 18.95
C LEU A 84 3.82 -14.74 19.43
#